data_AF-A0A970P6U6-F1
#
_entry.id   AF-A0A970P6U6-F1
#
_cell.length_a   1.000
_cell.length_b   1.000
_cell.length_c   1.000
_cell.angle_alpha   90.00
_cell.angle_beta   90.00
_cell.angle_gamma   90.00
#
_symmetry.space_group_name_H-M   'P 1'
#
loop_
_entity.id
_entity.type
_entity.pdbx_description
1 polymer ?
#
loop_
_entity_poly.entity_id
_entity_poly.type
_entity_poly.pdbx_seq_one_letter_code
_entity_poly.pdbx_strand_id
1 'polypeptide(L)'
;MSRSAIALSLDGRNETTENLLRVIQFQRPRWIPCSASLLGATWKKHREALEALVLRHPAIWPGCTPGSKDYDELVGAPNRALGTLVDAWGCRWENIAEGMAGQVLGHPIEDWSAFDSYRAPDLLEVDDWGAPRDWDAIARALDAAEANGSLRSGGGLHHGFMFMRLYYLRGFENLMFDIADRDPRLDRLIAMVLEQNQRVVDRYIKLGVEYMSFGDDLGNQVNLPISPASWREYLGPCYAQLYGACRDAGAHVYMHSDGDIKAIIPDLVSYGVTMINPQIRANGLEHLKRICRGNVAVALDLDRQLFPFATPDQIDAHIREAVETLALPEGGLRVSAEVAPDVPLENIEAICVAFERYCLD
;
A
#
# COMPACT_ATOMS: atom_id res chain seq x y z
N MET A 1 8.54 26.20 6.00
CA MET A 1 8.28 26.38 4.56
C MET A 1 6.80 26.17 4.34
N SER A 2 6.14 27.12 3.66
CA SER A 2 4.71 27.03 3.33
C SER A 2 4.48 25.79 2.47
N ARG A 3 3.58 24.90 2.90
CA ARG A 3 3.15 23.74 2.12
C ARG A 3 2.47 24.26 0.86
N SER A 4 3.09 24.07 -0.30
CA SER A 4 2.31 23.95 -1.53
C SER A 4 1.51 22.65 -1.37
N ALA A 5 0.29 22.77 -0.85
CA ALA A 5 -0.61 21.63 -0.75
C ALA A 5 -0.99 21.26 -2.19
N ILE A 6 -0.70 20.02 -2.58
CA ILE A 6 -1.22 19.45 -3.82
C ILE A 6 -2.74 19.61 -3.78
N ALA A 7 -3.30 20.26 -4.79
CA ALA A 7 -4.72 20.54 -4.88
C ALA A 7 -5.20 20.24 -6.31
N LEU A 8 -5.74 19.05 -6.49
CA LEU A 8 -6.44 18.66 -7.71
C LEU A 8 -7.87 19.21 -7.70
N SER A 9 -8.36 19.60 -8.88
CA SER A 9 -9.73 20.08 -9.04
C SER A 9 -10.74 18.96 -8.80
N LEU A 10 -11.84 19.33 -8.14
CA LEU A 10 -13.04 18.50 -7.98
C LEU A 10 -13.94 18.54 -9.22
N ASP A 11 -13.75 19.52 -10.11
CA ASP A 11 -14.59 19.71 -11.29
C ASP A 11 -14.43 18.53 -12.27
N GLY A 12 -15.56 18.04 -12.79
CA GLY A 12 -15.58 16.94 -13.75
C GLY A 12 -15.28 15.56 -13.16
N ARG A 13 -15.14 15.44 -11.82
CA ARG A 13 -14.92 14.16 -11.15
C ARG A 13 -16.23 13.41 -10.92
N ASN A 14 -16.16 12.08 -10.96
CA ASN A 14 -17.24 11.24 -10.46
C ASN A 14 -17.33 11.32 -8.93
N GLU A 15 -18.46 10.89 -8.37
CA GLU A 15 -18.76 11.09 -6.96
C GLU A 15 -17.72 10.47 -6.02
N THR A 16 -17.30 9.23 -6.31
CA THR A 16 -16.28 8.52 -5.52
C THR A 16 -14.95 9.25 -5.53
N THR A 17 -14.53 9.75 -6.69
CA THR A 17 -13.27 10.46 -6.86
C THR A 17 -13.31 11.82 -6.21
N GLU A 18 -14.41 12.57 -6.38
CA GLU A 18 -14.62 13.83 -5.68
C GLU A 18 -14.53 13.62 -4.17
N ASN A 19 -15.20 12.59 -3.63
CA ASN A 19 -15.17 12.30 -2.21
C ASN A 19 -13.76 11.92 -1.72
N LEU A 20 -13.02 11.10 -2.46
CA LEU A 20 -11.64 10.75 -2.14
C LEU A 20 -10.72 11.99 -2.12
N LEU A 21 -10.83 12.87 -3.11
CA LEU A 21 -10.08 14.13 -3.13
C LEU A 21 -10.45 15.02 -1.95
N ARG A 22 -11.73 15.11 -1.57
CA ARG A 22 -12.15 15.82 -0.36
C ARG A 22 -11.55 15.23 0.90
N VAL A 23 -11.41 13.91 0.99
CA VAL A 23 -10.72 13.26 2.11
C VAL A 23 -9.25 13.65 2.15
N ILE A 24 -8.52 13.51 1.04
CA ILE A 24 -7.06 13.78 0.97
C ILE A 24 -6.76 15.25 1.23
N GLN A 25 -7.58 16.15 0.66
CA GLN A 25 -7.37 17.59 0.68
C GLN A 25 -8.04 18.29 1.87
N PHE A 26 -8.66 17.53 2.79
CA PHE A 26 -9.41 18.06 3.94
C PHE A 26 -10.52 19.06 3.55
N GLN A 27 -11.37 18.69 2.59
CA GLN A 27 -12.43 19.54 2.02
C GLN A 27 -13.86 18.99 2.25
N ARG A 28 -14.14 18.54 3.48
CA ARG A 28 -15.45 18.09 3.96
C ARG A 28 -16.07 17.02 3.03
N PRO A 29 -15.54 15.78 3.05
CA PRO A 29 -16.11 14.69 2.27
C PRO A 29 -17.54 14.39 2.72
N ARG A 30 -18.32 13.79 1.81
CA ARG A 30 -19.71 13.39 2.05
C ARG A 30 -19.79 12.13 2.93
N TRP A 31 -18.80 11.25 2.82
CA TRP A 31 -18.68 10.03 3.62
C TRP A 31 -17.21 9.69 3.87
N ILE A 32 -16.93 8.80 4.82
CA ILE A 32 -15.61 8.24 5.06
C ILE A 32 -15.44 7.03 4.11
N PRO A 33 -14.50 7.03 3.15
CA PRO A 33 -14.29 5.86 2.31
C PRO A 33 -13.93 4.66 3.17
N CYS A 34 -14.63 3.55 2.95
CA CYS A 34 -14.35 2.27 3.60
C CYS A 34 -14.19 1.17 2.55
N SER A 35 -13.37 0.16 2.83
CA SER A 35 -13.23 -1.00 1.95
C SER A 35 -12.91 -2.27 2.72
N ALA A 36 -13.61 -3.36 2.42
CA ALA A 36 -13.26 -4.70 2.87
C ALA A 36 -12.63 -5.49 1.70
N SER A 37 -11.32 -5.74 1.80
CA SER A 37 -10.56 -6.54 0.83
C SER A 37 -10.60 -8.00 1.26
N LEU A 38 -11.18 -8.86 0.43
CA LEU A 38 -11.32 -10.29 0.69
C LEU A 38 -10.22 -11.04 -0.07
N LEU A 39 -9.32 -11.73 0.64
CA LEU A 39 -8.27 -12.52 -0.02
C LEU A 39 -8.88 -13.65 -0.86
N GLY A 40 -8.20 -14.06 -1.93
CA GLY A 40 -8.64 -15.17 -2.78
C GLY A 40 -8.85 -16.48 -1.99
N ALA A 41 -8.01 -16.73 -0.98
CA ALA A 41 -8.18 -17.85 -0.07
C ALA A 41 -9.48 -17.77 0.76
N THR A 42 -9.96 -16.57 1.09
CA THR A 42 -11.23 -16.32 1.79
C THR A 42 -12.41 -16.69 0.90
N TRP A 43 -12.37 -16.29 -0.38
CA TRP A 43 -13.35 -16.70 -1.39
C TRP A 43 -13.36 -18.21 -1.61
N LYS A 44 -12.19 -18.83 -1.77
CA LYS A 44 -12.05 -20.28 -1.96
C LYS A 44 -12.61 -21.09 -0.80
N LYS A 45 -12.45 -20.60 0.44
CA LYS A 45 -12.94 -21.26 1.66
C LYS A 45 -14.46 -21.16 1.81
N HIS A 46 -15.01 -19.96 1.68
CA HIS A 46 -16.41 -19.67 2.05
C HIS A 46 -17.37 -19.67 0.84
N ARG A 47 -16.85 -19.58 -0.38
CA ARG A 47 -17.55 -19.71 -1.67
C ARG A 47 -18.89 -18.96 -1.71
N GLU A 48 -19.99 -19.65 -1.97
CA GLU A 48 -21.34 -19.09 -2.12
C GLU A 48 -21.84 -18.39 -0.85
N ALA A 49 -21.39 -18.83 0.33
CA ALA A 49 -21.78 -18.18 1.59
C ALA A 49 -21.17 -16.78 1.71
N LEU A 50 -19.93 -16.59 1.23
CA LEU A 50 -19.30 -15.27 1.17
C LEU A 50 -19.90 -14.41 0.06
N GLU A 51 -20.23 -14.98 -1.10
CA GLU A 51 -20.93 -14.23 -2.15
C GLU A 51 -22.29 -13.72 -1.66
N ALA A 52 -23.07 -14.58 -1.01
CA ALA A 52 -24.34 -14.20 -0.41
C ALA A 52 -24.19 -13.09 0.64
N LEU A 53 -23.08 -13.04 1.37
CA LEU A 53 -22.75 -11.96 2.30
C LEU A 53 -22.42 -10.66 1.56
N VAL A 54 -21.51 -10.71 0.60
CA VAL A 54 -21.10 -9.55 -0.20
C VAL A 54 -22.30 -8.89 -0.89
N LEU A 55 -23.22 -9.68 -1.42
CA LEU A 55 -24.45 -9.20 -2.06
C LEU A 55 -25.41 -8.48 -1.11
N ARG A 56 -25.31 -8.68 0.22
CA ARG A 56 -26.09 -7.92 1.21
C ARG A 56 -25.55 -6.51 1.47
N HIS A 57 -24.28 -6.24 1.09
CA HIS A 57 -23.59 -4.99 1.36
C HIS A 57 -23.17 -4.27 0.05
N PRO A 58 -24.13 -3.86 -0.79
CA PRO A 58 -23.84 -3.24 -2.08
C PRO A 58 -23.12 -1.88 -1.94
N ALA A 59 -23.21 -1.22 -0.79
CA ALA A 59 -22.49 0.03 -0.54
C ALA A 59 -20.96 -0.18 -0.41
N ILE A 60 -20.54 -1.36 0.06
CA ILE A 60 -19.12 -1.74 0.16
C ILE A 60 -18.63 -2.33 -1.17
N TRP A 61 -19.50 -3.04 -1.91
CA TRP A 61 -19.17 -3.68 -3.19
C TRP A 61 -20.16 -3.31 -4.31
N PRO A 62 -20.16 -2.06 -4.82
CA PRO A 62 -21.18 -1.53 -5.74
C PRO A 62 -21.20 -2.12 -7.17
N GLY A 63 -20.49 -3.22 -7.41
CA GLY A 63 -20.46 -3.93 -8.70
C GLY A 63 -20.51 -5.45 -8.58
N CYS A 64 -20.71 -6.00 -7.38
CA CYS A 64 -20.83 -7.45 -7.23
C CYS A 64 -22.22 -7.91 -7.68
N THR A 65 -22.28 -8.86 -8.61
CA THR A 65 -23.53 -9.48 -9.06
C THR A 65 -23.51 -10.98 -8.77
N PRO A 66 -24.67 -11.65 -8.59
CA PRO A 66 -24.71 -13.09 -8.34
C PRO A 66 -24.00 -13.88 -9.44
N GLY A 67 -23.15 -14.82 -9.06
CA GLY A 67 -22.35 -15.66 -9.96
C GLY A 67 -21.21 -14.92 -10.67
N SER A 68 -20.84 -13.71 -10.23
CA SER A 68 -19.74 -12.94 -10.84
C SER A 68 -18.35 -13.39 -10.39
N LYS A 69 -18.27 -14.26 -9.38
CA LYS A 69 -17.02 -14.75 -8.81
C LYS A 69 -16.73 -16.17 -9.23
N ASP A 70 -15.55 -16.36 -9.83
CA ASP A 70 -14.90 -17.66 -9.87
C ASP A 70 -14.19 -17.87 -8.53
N TYR A 71 -14.66 -18.84 -7.74
CA TYR A 71 -14.10 -19.14 -6.41
C TYR A 71 -12.75 -19.85 -6.46
N ASP A 72 -12.44 -20.45 -7.60
CA ASP A 72 -11.23 -21.22 -7.81
C ASP A 72 -10.17 -20.37 -8.55
N GLU A 73 -10.55 -19.20 -9.09
CA GLU A 73 -9.64 -18.18 -9.59
C GLU A 73 -8.95 -17.45 -8.42
N LEU A 74 -7.69 -17.79 -8.18
CA LEU A 74 -6.83 -17.06 -7.27
C LEU A 74 -6.21 -15.87 -7.99
N VAL A 75 -6.93 -14.75 -7.98
CA VAL A 75 -6.47 -13.48 -8.54
C VAL A 75 -5.32 -12.93 -7.69
N GLY A 76 -4.19 -12.58 -8.31
CA GLY A 76 -3.11 -11.88 -7.62
C GLY A 76 -1.76 -11.88 -8.33
N ALA A 77 -0.75 -11.34 -7.65
CA ALA A 77 0.62 -11.35 -8.13
C ALA A 77 1.20 -12.79 -8.19
N PRO A 78 2.17 -13.07 -9.09
CA PRO A 78 2.78 -14.40 -9.24
C PRO A 78 3.28 -15.04 -7.93
N ASN A 79 3.74 -14.24 -6.97
CA ASN A 79 4.17 -14.73 -5.65
C ASN A 79 3.07 -15.27 -4.75
N ARG A 80 1.81 -15.28 -5.20
CA ARG A 80 0.70 -15.92 -4.48
C ARG A 80 0.41 -17.35 -4.93
N ALA A 81 1.03 -17.79 -6.02
CA ALA A 81 0.95 -19.17 -6.47
C ALA A 81 1.85 -20.07 -5.59
N LEU A 82 1.42 -21.30 -5.33
CA LEU A 82 2.20 -22.28 -4.58
C LEU A 82 3.50 -22.64 -5.33
N GLY A 83 4.60 -22.78 -4.60
CA GLY A 83 5.88 -23.23 -5.14
C GLY A 83 6.94 -22.14 -5.18
N THR A 84 7.81 -22.21 -6.19
CA THR A 84 9.00 -21.35 -6.31
C THR A 84 8.95 -20.55 -7.60
N LEU A 85 9.34 -19.28 -7.53
CA LEU A 85 9.55 -18.42 -8.70
C LEU A 85 10.77 -17.51 -8.49
N VAL A 86 11.30 -16.95 -9.56
CA VAL A 86 12.36 -15.93 -9.52
C VAL A 86 11.82 -14.66 -10.14
N ASP A 87 11.97 -13.54 -9.43
CA ASP A 87 11.48 -12.24 -9.91
C ASP A 87 12.47 -11.59 -10.91
N ALA A 88 12.10 -10.45 -11.49
CA ALA A 88 12.94 -9.74 -12.48
C ALA A 88 14.30 -9.28 -11.92
N TRP A 89 14.39 -9.16 -10.59
CA TRP A 89 15.62 -8.77 -9.90
C TRP A 89 16.51 -9.97 -9.56
N GLY A 90 16.06 -11.19 -9.80
CA GLY A 90 16.79 -12.42 -9.50
C GLY A 90 16.53 -12.96 -8.09
N CYS A 91 15.56 -12.42 -7.35
CA CYS A 91 15.21 -12.91 -6.03
C CYS A 91 14.34 -14.18 -6.15
N ARG A 92 14.72 -15.25 -5.44
CA ARG A 92 13.92 -16.48 -5.39
C ARG A 92 12.87 -16.37 -4.31
N TRP A 93 11.60 -16.47 -4.71
CA TRP A 93 10.46 -16.51 -3.82
C TRP A 93 9.98 -17.94 -3.61
N GLU A 94 9.54 -18.24 -2.39
CA GLU A 94 8.94 -19.52 -2.01
C GLU A 94 7.57 -19.27 -1.37
N ASN A 95 6.58 -20.01 -1.81
CA ASN A 95 5.22 -19.94 -1.30
C ASN A 95 4.76 -21.33 -0.88
N ILE A 96 4.38 -21.45 0.40
CA ILE A 96 3.88 -22.69 1.01
C ILE A 96 2.36 -22.65 1.28
N ALA A 97 1.71 -21.52 0.98
CA ALA A 97 0.32 -21.26 1.29
C ALA A 97 -0.33 -20.43 0.17
N GLU A 98 -0.91 -21.15 -0.79
CA GLU A 98 -1.55 -20.60 -1.98
C GLU A 98 -2.56 -19.47 -1.62
N GLY A 99 -2.48 -18.35 -2.34
CA GLY A 99 -3.32 -17.16 -2.12
C GLY A 99 -2.75 -16.14 -1.13
N MET A 100 -1.77 -16.51 -0.31
CA MET A 100 -0.96 -15.59 0.50
C MET A 100 0.31 -15.20 -0.27
N ALA A 101 0.92 -14.05 0.04
CA ALA A 101 2.20 -13.68 -0.57
C ALA A 101 3.33 -14.62 -0.11
N GLY A 102 4.16 -15.06 -1.04
CA GLY A 102 5.37 -15.84 -0.75
C GLY A 102 6.47 -14.98 -0.11
N GLN A 103 7.56 -15.64 0.29
CA GLN A 103 8.71 -15.01 0.93
C GLN A 103 9.97 -15.17 0.07
N VAL A 104 10.84 -14.16 0.09
CA VAL A 104 12.14 -14.25 -0.59
C VAL A 104 13.11 -15.07 0.25
N LEU A 105 13.60 -16.19 -0.30
CA LEU A 105 14.55 -17.10 0.32
C LEU A 105 15.82 -17.34 -0.52
N GLY A 106 15.97 -16.66 -1.66
CA GLY A 106 17.22 -16.64 -2.42
C GLY A 106 17.56 -15.23 -2.86
N HIS A 107 18.82 -14.85 -2.64
CA HIS A 107 19.30 -13.48 -2.73
C HIS A 107 20.42 -13.38 -3.78
N PRO A 108 20.23 -12.67 -4.91
CA PRO A 108 21.20 -12.63 -6.01
C PRO A 108 22.51 -11.91 -5.64
N ILE A 109 22.50 -11.12 -4.57
CA ILE A 109 23.66 -10.39 -4.05
C ILE A 109 23.87 -10.80 -2.58
N GLU A 110 23.69 -12.08 -2.22
CA GLU A 110 23.95 -12.55 -0.85
C GLU A 110 25.41 -12.31 -0.42
N ASP A 111 26.34 -12.49 -1.36
CA ASP A 111 27.75 -12.14 -1.21
C ASP A 111 28.07 -10.92 -2.08
N TRP A 112 28.74 -9.93 -1.50
CA TRP A 112 29.15 -8.72 -2.21
C TRP A 112 30.03 -8.97 -3.45
N SER A 113 30.73 -10.09 -3.53
CA SER A 113 31.48 -10.49 -4.72
C SER A 113 30.61 -10.68 -5.96
N ALA A 114 29.31 -10.93 -5.79
CA ALA A 114 28.34 -11.00 -6.90
C ALA A 114 27.96 -9.62 -7.45
N PHE A 115 28.17 -8.54 -6.68
CA PHE A 115 27.60 -7.23 -6.96
C PHE A 115 28.16 -6.58 -8.22
N ASP A 116 29.47 -6.67 -8.47
CA ASP A 116 30.08 -6.04 -9.65
C ASP A 116 29.60 -6.67 -10.97
N SER A 117 29.22 -7.96 -10.94
CA SER A 117 28.59 -8.67 -12.06
C SER A 117 27.07 -8.53 -12.12
N TYR A 118 26.43 -8.12 -11.02
CA TYR A 118 24.98 -8.00 -10.96
C TYR A 118 24.45 -6.88 -11.88
N ARG A 119 23.27 -7.10 -12.46
CA ARG A 119 22.58 -6.12 -13.29
C ARG A 119 21.12 -6.07 -12.84
N ALA A 120 20.67 -4.88 -12.44
CA ALA A 120 19.26 -4.65 -12.17
C ALA A 120 18.44 -4.82 -13.47
N PRO A 121 17.17 -5.24 -13.37
CA PRO A 121 16.26 -5.25 -14.51
C PRO A 121 16.01 -3.82 -15.00
N ASP A 122 15.72 -3.69 -16.29
CA ASP A 122 15.20 -2.42 -16.81
C ASP A 122 13.69 -2.34 -16.52
N LEU A 123 13.32 -1.59 -15.49
CA LEU A 123 11.91 -1.46 -15.09
C LEU A 123 11.04 -0.65 -16.06
N LEU A 124 11.64 -0.04 -17.10
CA LEU A 124 10.86 0.50 -18.21
C LEU A 124 10.46 -0.59 -19.22
N GLU A 125 11.19 -1.69 -19.29
CA GLU A 125 10.94 -2.78 -20.24
C GLU A 125 10.11 -3.90 -19.60
N VAL A 126 10.35 -4.21 -18.32
CA VAL A 126 9.65 -5.27 -17.58
C VAL A 126 9.07 -4.77 -16.25
N ASP A 127 8.06 -5.47 -15.75
CA ASP A 127 7.63 -5.34 -14.36
C ASP A 127 8.54 -6.14 -13.41
N ASP A 128 8.28 -6.05 -12.11
CA ASP A 128 9.05 -6.75 -11.08
C ASP A 128 8.98 -8.27 -11.19
N TRP A 129 8.05 -8.83 -11.96
CA TRP A 129 7.91 -10.27 -12.21
C TRP A 129 8.48 -10.71 -13.58
N GLY A 130 9.01 -9.77 -14.36
CA GLY A 130 9.64 -10.04 -15.66
C GLY A 130 8.69 -10.00 -16.84
N ALA A 131 7.41 -9.65 -16.63
CA ALA A 131 6.47 -9.47 -17.73
C ALA A 131 6.75 -8.13 -18.44
N PRO A 132 6.66 -8.05 -19.78
CA PRO A 132 6.87 -6.80 -20.51
C PRO A 132 5.91 -5.71 -20.06
N ARG A 133 6.42 -4.50 -19.87
CA ARG A 133 5.62 -3.35 -19.45
C ARG A 133 5.02 -2.64 -20.66
N ASP A 134 3.69 -2.70 -20.79
CA ASP A 134 2.96 -1.99 -21.84
C ASP A 134 2.60 -0.56 -21.39
N TRP A 135 3.49 0.39 -21.67
CA TRP A 135 3.26 1.81 -21.36
C TRP A 135 2.10 2.43 -22.14
N ASP A 136 1.77 1.91 -23.32
CA ASP A 136 0.65 2.43 -24.11
C ASP A 136 -0.68 1.95 -23.51
N ALA A 137 -0.75 0.72 -23.01
CA ALA A 137 -1.90 0.24 -22.24
C ALA A 137 -2.09 1.05 -20.96
N ILE A 138 -1.00 1.34 -20.23
CA ILE A 138 -1.03 2.20 -19.05
C ILE A 138 -1.56 3.60 -19.42
N ALA A 139 -1.07 4.21 -20.51
CA ALA A 139 -1.55 5.51 -20.96
C ALA A 139 -3.06 5.49 -21.28
N ARG A 140 -3.51 4.49 -22.04
CA ARG A 140 -4.95 4.30 -22.33
C ARG A 140 -5.79 4.12 -21.07
N ALA A 141 -5.28 3.41 -20.06
CA ALA A 141 -5.97 3.23 -18.79
C ALA A 141 -6.11 4.55 -18.01
N LEU A 142 -5.06 5.38 -17.99
CA LEU A 142 -5.10 6.71 -17.39
C LEU A 142 -6.12 7.62 -18.11
N ASP A 143 -6.12 7.61 -19.44
CA ASP A 143 -7.06 8.39 -20.26
C ASP A 143 -8.51 7.92 -20.04
N ALA A 144 -8.74 6.61 -19.96
CA ALA A 144 -10.06 6.05 -19.67
C ALA A 144 -10.54 6.40 -18.25
N ALA A 145 -9.63 6.44 -17.27
CA ALA A 145 -9.94 6.86 -15.90
C ALA A 145 -10.36 8.33 -15.87
N GLU A 146 -9.61 9.23 -16.53
CA GLU A 146 -9.99 10.64 -16.63
C GLU A 146 -11.35 10.81 -17.33
N ALA A 147 -11.57 10.11 -18.44
CA ALA A 147 -12.81 10.21 -19.23
C ALA A 147 -14.07 9.80 -18.45
N ASN A 148 -13.94 8.95 -17.42
CA ASN A 148 -15.04 8.56 -16.54
C ASN A 148 -15.10 9.37 -15.22
N GLY A 149 -14.32 10.46 -15.13
CA GLY A 149 -14.24 11.34 -13.98
C GLY A 149 -13.42 10.77 -12.81
N SER A 150 -12.67 9.68 -13.02
CA SER A 150 -11.74 9.15 -12.02
C SER A 150 -10.43 9.92 -12.02
N LEU A 151 -9.60 9.68 -10.99
CA LEU A 151 -8.20 10.10 -11.02
C LEU A 151 -7.46 9.31 -12.09
N ARG A 152 -6.53 9.98 -12.78
CA ARG A 152 -5.45 9.33 -13.53
C ARG A 152 -4.55 8.59 -12.52
N SER A 153 -5.04 7.44 -12.08
CA SER A 153 -4.54 6.59 -11.00
C SER A 153 -4.37 5.16 -11.53
N GLY A 154 -3.58 4.34 -10.84
CA GLY A 154 -3.14 3.03 -11.35
C GLY A 154 -1.66 2.96 -11.67
N GLY A 155 -0.92 4.04 -11.36
CA GLY A 155 0.55 4.05 -11.34
C GLY A 155 1.11 3.84 -9.93
N GLY A 156 2.39 3.49 -9.88
CA GLY A 156 3.08 3.20 -8.63
C GLY A 156 4.36 2.41 -8.85
N LEU A 157 5.06 2.15 -7.75
CA LEU A 157 6.12 1.15 -7.69
C LEU A 157 5.57 -0.12 -7.04
N HIS A 158 6.23 -1.24 -7.30
CA HIS A 158 5.87 -2.52 -6.69
C HIS A 158 5.96 -2.46 -5.15
N HIS A 159 5.20 -3.30 -4.46
CA HIS A 159 5.33 -3.42 -3.00
C HIS A 159 6.74 -3.93 -2.67
N GLY A 160 7.42 -3.25 -1.77
CA GLY A 160 8.82 -3.49 -1.47
C GLY A 160 9.81 -2.90 -2.48
N PHE A 161 9.49 -1.76 -3.09
CA PHE A 161 10.31 -1.13 -4.13
C PHE A 161 11.70 -0.65 -3.66
N MET A 162 11.88 -0.31 -2.37
CA MET A 162 13.12 0.30 -1.88
C MET A 162 13.75 -0.47 -0.70
N PHE A 163 13.27 -0.30 0.53
CA PHE A 163 13.86 -0.94 1.71
C PHE A 163 13.78 -2.46 1.60
N MET A 164 12.59 -2.98 1.26
CA MET A 164 12.44 -4.42 1.10
C MET A 164 13.25 -4.95 -0.08
N ARG A 165 13.31 -4.23 -1.20
CA ARG A 165 14.16 -4.59 -2.34
C ARG A 165 15.62 -4.79 -1.92
N LEU A 166 16.15 -3.94 -1.04
CA LEU A 166 17.53 -4.10 -0.55
C LEU A 166 17.72 -5.42 0.20
N TYR A 167 16.82 -5.78 1.12
CA TYR A 167 16.97 -7.05 1.85
C TYR A 167 16.53 -8.26 1.02
N TYR A 168 15.72 -8.09 -0.03
CA TYR A 168 15.47 -9.15 -1.01
C TYR A 168 16.74 -9.46 -1.80
N LEU A 169 17.53 -8.44 -2.14
CA LEU A 169 18.78 -8.61 -2.90
C LEU A 169 19.92 -9.14 -2.04
N ARG A 170 20.03 -8.67 -0.79
CA ARG A 170 21.16 -8.96 0.12
C ARG A 170 20.90 -10.11 1.10
N GLY A 171 19.64 -10.36 1.44
CA GLY A 171 19.26 -11.04 2.68
C GLY A 171 19.14 -10.05 3.82
N PHE A 172 18.17 -10.29 4.72
CA PHE A 172 17.85 -9.36 5.81
C PHE A 172 19.03 -9.15 6.78
N GLU A 173 19.63 -10.23 7.28
CA GLU A 173 20.76 -10.14 8.22
C GLU A 173 21.94 -9.40 7.61
N ASN A 174 22.28 -9.74 6.36
CA ASN A 174 23.33 -9.09 5.59
C ASN A 174 23.10 -7.58 5.45
N LEU A 175 21.88 -7.15 5.09
CA LEU A 175 21.56 -5.72 5.02
C LEU A 175 21.71 -5.03 6.39
N MET A 176 21.30 -5.70 7.48
CA MET A 176 21.46 -5.15 8.83
C MET A 176 22.94 -4.95 9.19
N PHE A 177 23.81 -5.92 8.85
CA PHE A 177 25.26 -5.78 9.01
C PHE A 177 25.83 -4.67 8.12
N ASP A 178 25.44 -4.61 6.85
CA ASP A 178 25.91 -3.58 5.92
C ASP A 178 25.59 -2.16 6.44
N ILE A 179 24.42 -1.96 7.04
CA ILE A 179 24.01 -0.69 7.65
C ILE A 179 24.79 -0.39 8.94
N ALA A 180 24.97 -1.40 9.80
CA ALA A 180 25.68 -1.26 11.07
C ALA A 180 27.17 -0.96 10.88
N ASP A 181 27.80 -1.64 9.92
CA ASP A 181 29.22 -1.51 9.59
C ASP A 181 29.51 -0.34 8.64
N ARG A 182 28.46 0.28 8.08
CA ARG A 182 28.54 1.33 7.05
C ARG A 182 29.34 0.88 5.83
N ASP A 183 28.98 -0.28 5.29
CA ASP A 183 29.67 -0.82 4.12
C ASP A 183 29.52 0.14 2.93
N PRO A 184 30.61 0.63 2.33
CA PRO A 184 30.55 1.61 1.25
C PRO A 184 29.89 1.07 -0.04
N ARG A 185 29.72 -0.25 -0.17
CA ARG A 185 29.00 -0.86 -1.30
C ARG A 185 27.49 -0.69 -1.16
N LEU A 186 26.98 -0.47 0.07
CA LEU A 186 25.56 -0.25 0.32
C LEU A 186 25.05 0.99 -0.43
N ASP A 187 25.80 2.09 -0.42
CA ASP A 187 25.42 3.31 -1.13
C ASP A 187 25.25 3.08 -2.64
N ARG A 188 26.14 2.26 -3.24
CA ARG A 188 26.05 1.87 -4.65
C ARG A 188 24.81 1.03 -4.92
N LEU A 189 24.45 0.11 -4.01
CA LEU A 189 23.26 -0.72 -4.14
C LEU A 189 21.97 0.12 -4.02
N ILE A 190 21.92 1.02 -3.03
CA ILE A 190 20.83 1.98 -2.84
C ILE A 190 20.64 2.82 -4.11
N ALA A 191 21.72 3.37 -4.65
CA ALA A 191 21.68 4.18 -5.86
C ALA A 191 21.14 3.39 -7.07
N MET A 192 21.55 2.14 -7.24
CA MET A 192 21.08 1.27 -8.32
C MET A 192 19.56 1.02 -8.24
N VAL A 193 19.05 0.72 -7.05
CA VAL A 193 17.61 0.49 -6.84
C VAL A 193 16.82 1.79 -7.04
N LEU A 194 17.29 2.89 -6.46
CA LEU A 194 16.67 4.21 -6.61
C LEU A 194 16.61 4.66 -8.08
N GLU A 195 17.66 4.42 -8.86
CA GLU A 195 17.71 4.79 -10.28
C GLU A 195 16.59 4.11 -11.08
N GLN A 196 16.40 2.80 -10.91
CA GLN A 196 15.32 2.07 -11.60
C GLN A 196 13.94 2.58 -11.18
N ASN A 197 13.75 2.79 -9.88
CA ASN A 197 12.50 3.34 -9.34
C ASN A 197 12.19 4.74 -9.88
N GLN A 198 13.19 5.62 -9.94
CA GLN A 198 13.03 6.98 -10.44
C GLN A 198 12.62 6.99 -11.91
N ARG A 199 13.22 6.14 -12.75
CA ARG A 199 12.86 6.04 -14.18
C ARG A 199 11.37 5.72 -14.36
N VAL A 200 10.83 4.80 -13.57
CA VAL A 200 9.41 4.44 -13.59
C VAL A 200 8.54 5.60 -13.11
N VAL A 201 8.90 6.25 -11.99
CA VAL A 201 8.18 7.43 -11.48
C VAL A 201 8.15 8.55 -12.52
N ASP A 202 9.28 8.88 -13.12
CA ASP A 202 9.38 9.91 -14.18
C ASP A 202 8.50 9.57 -15.39
N ARG A 203 8.38 8.29 -15.73
CA ARG A 203 7.53 7.85 -16.84
C ARG A 203 6.06 8.03 -16.52
N TYR A 204 5.60 7.69 -15.32
CA TYR A 204 4.22 7.96 -14.88
C TYR A 204 3.92 9.46 -14.81
N ILE A 205 4.85 10.27 -14.31
CA ILE A 205 4.70 11.74 -14.29
C ILE A 205 4.52 12.29 -15.71
N LYS A 206 5.33 11.83 -16.68
CA LYS A 206 5.19 12.23 -18.10
C LYS A 206 3.84 11.83 -18.71
N LEU A 207 3.18 10.79 -18.18
CA LEU A 207 1.84 10.37 -18.60
C LEU A 207 0.71 11.11 -17.87
N GLY A 208 1.04 12.09 -17.01
CA GLY A 208 0.07 12.90 -16.28
C GLY A 208 -0.64 12.14 -15.17
N VAL A 209 0.08 11.32 -14.41
CA VAL A 209 -0.47 10.66 -13.22
C VAL A 209 -0.89 11.70 -12.17
N GLU A 210 -2.05 11.49 -11.55
CA GLU A 210 -2.60 12.37 -10.51
C GLU A 210 -2.49 11.77 -9.11
N TYR A 211 -2.34 10.44 -9.04
CA TYR A 211 -2.26 9.69 -7.79
C TYR A 211 -1.37 8.46 -7.98
N MET A 212 -0.28 8.38 -7.20
CA MET A 212 0.66 7.26 -7.20
C MET A 212 0.63 6.49 -5.89
N SER A 213 0.63 5.15 -6.01
CA SER A 213 0.67 4.23 -4.88
C SER A 213 2.07 3.64 -4.69
N PHE A 214 2.54 3.64 -3.46
CA PHE A 214 3.79 3.03 -3.02
C PHE A 214 3.50 2.11 -1.84
N GLY A 215 4.24 1.01 -1.74
CA GLY A 215 4.20 0.10 -0.61
C GLY A 215 5.60 -0.37 -0.27
N ASP A 216 5.99 -0.30 0.99
CA ASP A 216 7.29 -0.76 1.49
C ASP A 216 7.14 -0.95 3.00
N ASP A 217 7.32 -2.16 3.51
CA ASP A 217 7.09 -2.47 4.92
C ASP A 217 8.31 -2.05 5.74
N LEU A 218 8.24 -0.86 6.30
CA LEU A 218 9.33 -0.19 7.02
C LEU A 218 9.36 -0.51 8.51
N GLY A 219 8.36 -1.22 9.04
CA GLY A 219 8.18 -1.45 10.47
C GLY A 219 8.20 -2.94 10.86
N ASN A 220 8.66 -3.19 12.09
CA ASN A 220 8.37 -4.39 12.87
C ASN A 220 7.18 -4.13 13.80
N GLN A 221 6.79 -5.08 14.65
CA GLN A 221 5.65 -4.89 15.55
C GLN A 221 5.81 -3.78 16.60
N VAL A 222 7.05 -3.42 16.99
CA VAL A 222 7.30 -2.46 18.09
C VAL A 222 8.35 -1.38 17.77
N ASN A 223 8.86 -1.32 16.53
CA ASN A 223 9.83 -0.32 16.05
C ASN A 223 10.11 -0.48 14.55
N LEU A 224 10.99 0.38 14.01
CA LEU A 224 11.66 0.16 12.73
C LEU A 224 12.72 -0.96 12.85
N PRO A 225 13.00 -1.72 11.77
CA PRO A 225 14.12 -2.67 11.71
C PRO A 225 15.50 -2.05 11.89
N ILE A 226 15.65 -0.78 11.51
CA ILE A 226 16.87 0.01 11.68
C ILE A 226 16.57 1.29 12.46
N SER A 227 17.59 1.89 13.06
CA SER A 227 17.37 3.12 13.84
C SER A 227 16.75 4.23 12.97
N PRO A 228 15.88 5.10 13.52
CA PRO A 228 15.36 6.24 12.77
C PRO A 228 16.46 7.17 12.22
N ALA A 229 17.65 7.18 12.83
CA ALA A 229 18.79 7.93 12.31
C ALA A 229 19.36 7.26 11.05
N SER A 230 19.60 5.95 11.10
CA SER A 230 20.04 5.15 9.94
C SER A 230 19.03 5.19 8.80
N TRP A 231 17.73 5.14 9.11
CA TRP A 231 16.69 5.30 8.09
C TRP A 231 16.81 6.66 7.40
N ARG A 232 16.97 7.76 8.16
CA ARG A 232 17.13 9.10 7.58
C ARG A 232 18.43 9.28 6.81
N GLU A 233 19.48 8.53 7.15
CA GLU A 233 20.79 8.56 6.48
C GLU A 233 20.72 7.83 5.12
N TYR A 234 20.27 6.57 5.11
CA TYR A 234 20.33 5.71 3.92
C TYR A 234 19.07 5.74 3.06
N LEU A 235 17.91 5.72 3.70
CA LEU A 235 16.64 5.46 3.03
C LEU A 235 15.86 6.74 2.78
N GLY A 236 15.74 7.62 3.78
CA GLY A 236 15.01 8.88 3.72
C GLY A 236 15.24 9.70 2.45
N PRO A 237 16.49 9.89 1.97
CA PRO A 237 16.77 10.61 0.73
C PRO A 237 16.11 9.99 -0.51
N CYS A 238 16.01 8.65 -0.56
CA CYS A 238 15.36 7.93 -1.65
C CYS A 238 13.85 8.24 -1.70
N TYR A 239 13.17 8.17 -0.55
CA TYR A 239 11.74 8.53 -0.46
C TYR A 239 11.51 10.02 -0.74
N ALA A 240 12.39 10.89 -0.24
CA ALA A 240 12.35 12.33 -0.51
C ALA A 240 12.44 12.64 -2.01
N GLN A 241 13.30 11.93 -2.74
CA GLN A 241 13.46 12.10 -4.18
C GLN A 241 12.23 11.61 -4.95
N LEU A 242 11.79 10.38 -4.69
CA LEU A 242 10.67 9.77 -5.42
C LEU A 242 9.36 10.51 -5.15
N TYR A 243 9.05 10.79 -3.88
CA TYR A 243 7.81 11.48 -3.49
C TYR A 243 7.87 12.97 -3.79
N GLY A 244 9.07 13.56 -3.73
CA GLY A 244 9.30 14.94 -4.16
C GLY A 244 8.97 15.14 -5.63
N ALA A 245 9.40 14.22 -6.50
CA ALA A 245 9.06 14.27 -7.93
C ALA A 245 7.54 14.22 -8.17
N CYS A 246 6.82 13.32 -7.47
CA CYS A 246 5.35 13.26 -7.54
C CYS A 246 4.70 14.57 -7.08
N ARG A 247 5.12 15.09 -5.91
CA ARG A 247 4.60 16.34 -5.35
C ARG A 247 4.82 17.52 -6.29
N ASP A 248 6.02 17.64 -6.84
CA ASP A 248 6.39 18.75 -7.73
C ASP A 248 5.63 18.67 -9.07
N ALA A 249 5.20 17.48 -9.47
CA ALA A 249 4.29 17.25 -10.59
C ALA A 249 2.80 17.45 -10.24
N GLY A 250 2.46 17.71 -8.98
CA GLY A 250 1.07 17.85 -8.52
C GLY A 250 0.33 16.53 -8.34
N ALA A 251 1.04 15.39 -8.24
CA ALA A 251 0.46 14.07 -8.03
C ALA A 251 0.41 13.71 -6.54
N HIS A 252 -0.74 13.26 -6.05
CA HIS A 252 -0.88 12.73 -4.70
C HIS A 252 -0.08 11.45 -4.52
N VAL A 253 0.49 11.26 -3.32
CA VAL A 253 1.26 10.08 -2.95
C VAL A 253 0.51 9.32 -1.86
N TYR A 254 0.19 8.07 -2.16
CA TYR A 254 -0.23 7.07 -1.21
C TYR A 254 0.96 6.20 -0.80
N MET A 255 1.19 6.05 0.50
CA MET A 255 2.24 5.18 1.02
C MET A 255 1.70 4.17 2.03
N HIS A 256 1.84 2.89 1.71
CA HIS A 256 1.55 1.77 2.59
C HIS A 256 2.82 1.23 3.26
N SER A 257 2.71 0.89 4.54
CA SER A 257 3.72 0.13 5.26
C SER A 257 3.07 -0.64 6.41
N ASP A 258 3.36 -1.93 6.50
CA ASP A 258 3.13 -2.69 7.72
C ASP A 258 4.10 -2.30 8.85
N GLY A 259 3.74 -2.67 10.08
CA GLY A 259 4.54 -2.45 11.27
C GLY A 259 4.54 -1.02 11.83
N ASP A 260 5.38 -0.81 12.85
CA ASP A 260 5.49 0.45 13.58
C ASP A 260 6.42 1.44 12.88
N ILE A 261 5.82 2.43 12.25
CA ILE A 261 6.53 3.48 11.51
C ILE A 261 6.40 4.87 12.15
N LYS A 262 5.82 4.96 13.36
CA LYS A 262 5.51 6.23 14.03
C LYS A 262 6.67 7.23 14.01
N ALA A 263 7.89 6.73 14.17
CA ALA A 263 9.11 7.51 14.26
C ALA A 263 9.50 8.25 12.96
N ILE A 264 8.94 7.85 11.81
CA ILE A 264 9.26 8.39 10.49
C ILE A 264 8.04 8.90 9.71
N ILE A 265 6.81 8.76 10.23
CA ILE A 265 5.61 9.37 9.62
C ILE A 265 5.82 10.88 9.34
N PRO A 266 6.35 11.71 10.26
CA PRO A 266 6.59 13.13 9.98
C PRO A 266 7.53 13.36 8.79
N ASP A 267 8.57 12.52 8.64
CA ASP A 267 9.51 12.60 7.53
C ASP A 267 8.81 12.24 6.21
N LEU A 268 8.06 11.14 6.17
CA LEU A 268 7.27 10.72 5.00
C LEU A 268 6.29 11.80 4.52
N VAL A 269 5.58 12.45 5.46
CA VAL A 269 4.69 13.58 5.16
C VAL A 269 5.48 14.76 4.60
N SER A 270 6.65 15.07 5.17
CA SER A 270 7.51 16.15 4.66
C SER A 270 8.05 15.88 3.25
N TYR A 271 8.20 14.61 2.88
CA TYR A 271 8.70 14.17 1.58
C TYR A 271 7.64 14.20 0.48
N GLY A 272 6.35 14.23 0.82
CA GLY A 272 5.27 14.40 -0.14
C GLY A 272 4.11 13.42 0.02
N VAL A 273 4.13 12.54 1.01
CA VAL A 273 3.01 11.63 1.29
C VAL A 273 1.77 12.45 1.66
N THR A 274 0.68 12.27 0.90
CA THR A 274 -0.62 12.91 1.15
C THR A 274 -1.64 11.96 1.76
N MET A 275 -1.46 10.66 1.57
CA MET A 275 -2.23 9.62 2.26
C MET A 275 -1.30 8.52 2.75
N ILE A 276 -1.35 8.20 4.04
CA ILE A 276 -0.55 7.12 4.64
C ILE A 276 -1.45 5.98 5.06
N ASN A 277 -0.99 4.74 4.85
CA ASN A 277 -1.68 3.52 5.26
C ASN A 277 -0.86 2.75 6.31
N PRO A 278 -1.02 3.10 7.59
CA PRO A 278 -0.38 2.40 8.70
C PRO A 278 -1.27 1.30 9.28
N GLN A 279 -0.66 0.23 9.77
CA GLN A 279 -1.33 -0.80 10.57
C GLN A 279 -1.67 -0.26 11.97
N ILE A 280 -2.96 -0.31 12.35
CA ILE A 280 -3.41 0.24 13.64
C ILE A 280 -2.75 -0.44 14.85
N ARG A 281 -2.58 -1.78 14.84
CA ARG A 281 -2.05 -2.53 15.98
C ARG A 281 -0.63 -2.09 16.35
N ALA A 282 0.26 -1.99 15.36
CA ALA A 282 1.66 -1.63 15.59
C ALA A 282 1.83 -0.13 15.88
N ASN A 283 1.02 0.72 15.24
CA ASN A 283 1.15 2.17 15.40
C ASN A 283 0.40 2.71 16.61
N GLY A 284 -0.75 2.13 16.96
CA GLY A 284 -1.59 2.59 18.06
C GLY A 284 -2.38 3.86 17.70
N LEU A 285 -3.68 3.82 17.97
CA LEU A 285 -4.64 4.83 17.52
C LEU A 285 -4.34 6.24 18.05
N GLU A 286 -3.98 6.38 19.32
CA GLU A 286 -3.65 7.68 19.93
C GLU A 286 -2.37 8.31 19.37
N HIS A 287 -1.39 7.51 18.93
CA HIS A 287 -0.22 8.04 18.24
C HIS A 287 -0.58 8.55 16.85
N LEU A 288 -1.36 7.77 16.10
CA LEU A 288 -1.83 8.16 14.77
C LEU A 288 -2.67 9.44 14.84
N LYS A 289 -3.54 9.58 15.84
CA LYS A 289 -4.29 10.81 16.11
C LYS A 289 -3.36 12.00 16.29
N ARG A 290 -2.30 11.87 17.09
CA ARG A 290 -1.37 12.96 17.39
C ARG A 290 -0.53 13.39 16.18
N ILE A 291 -0.09 12.42 15.37
CA ILE A 291 0.88 12.65 14.29
C ILE A 291 0.19 12.98 12.95
N CYS A 292 -0.93 12.32 12.66
CA CYS A 292 -1.56 12.36 11.34
C CYS A 292 -2.80 13.26 11.26
N ARG A 293 -3.62 13.34 12.32
CA ARG A 293 -4.94 13.99 12.26
C ARG A 293 -4.82 15.47 11.88
N GLY A 294 -5.49 15.87 10.79
CA GLY A 294 -5.44 17.22 10.23
C GLY A 294 -4.13 17.57 9.50
N ASN A 295 -3.22 16.60 9.36
CA ASN A 295 -1.89 16.80 8.82
C ASN A 295 -1.66 16.00 7.52
N VAL A 296 -2.07 14.73 7.51
CA VAL A 296 -2.04 13.81 6.37
C VAL A 296 -3.28 12.92 6.43
N ALA A 297 -3.84 12.55 5.29
CA ALA A 297 -4.95 11.60 5.30
C ALA A 297 -4.47 10.22 5.73
N VAL A 298 -5.26 9.53 6.55
CA VAL A 298 -4.97 8.18 7.01
C VAL A 298 -5.92 7.24 6.30
N ALA A 299 -5.38 6.34 5.47
CA ALA A 299 -6.08 5.13 5.07
C ALA A 299 -5.78 4.08 6.14
N LEU A 300 -6.58 3.99 7.19
CA LEU A 300 -6.25 3.16 8.33
C LEU A 300 -6.44 1.67 8.00
N ASP A 301 -5.37 0.88 8.13
CA ASP A 301 -5.50 -0.58 8.12
C ASP A 301 -5.91 -1.05 9.52
N LEU A 302 -7.12 -1.60 9.60
CA LEU A 302 -7.70 -2.10 10.83
C LEU A 302 -6.97 -3.36 11.31
N ASP A 303 -7.27 -3.79 12.54
CA ASP A 303 -6.54 -4.88 13.17
C ASP A 303 -6.95 -6.25 12.60
N ARG A 304 -6.38 -6.62 11.47
CA ARG A 304 -6.61 -7.95 10.86
C ARG A 304 -6.20 -9.13 11.74
N GLN A 305 -5.34 -8.91 12.75
CA GLN A 305 -5.00 -9.95 13.73
C GLN A 305 -6.09 -10.12 14.81
N LEU A 306 -6.97 -9.14 14.97
CA LEU A 306 -8.11 -9.20 15.88
C LEU A 306 -9.29 -9.97 15.25
N PHE A 307 -9.54 -9.76 13.96
CA PHE A 307 -10.75 -10.24 13.27
C PHE A 307 -11.03 -11.76 13.40
N PRO A 308 -10.05 -12.68 13.39
CA PRO A 308 -10.34 -14.11 13.52
C PRO A 308 -10.82 -14.52 14.91
N PHE A 309 -10.52 -13.73 15.94
CA PHE A 309 -10.71 -14.11 17.36
C PHE A 309 -11.69 -13.22 18.12
N ALA A 310 -12.08 -12.09 17.54
CA ALA A 310 -13.02 -11.16 18.14
C ALA A 310 -14.47 -11.64 18.06
N THR A 311 -15.31 -11.14 18.96
CA THR A 311 -16.76 -11.18 18.78
C THR A 311 -17.21 -10.06 17.81
N PRO A 312 -18.40 -10.18 17.19
CA PRO A 312 -18.99 -9.08 16.41
C PRO A 312 -19.04 -7.74 17.16
N ASP A 313 -19.37 -7.74 18.45
CA ASP A 313 -19.39 -6.53 19.28
C ASP A 313 -17.99 -5.91 19.45
N GLN A 314 -16.95 -6.74 19.55
CA GLN A 314 -15.56 -6.25 19.62
C GLN A 314 -15.12 -5.65 18.28
N ILE A 315 -15.58 -6.18 17.16
CA ILE A 315 -15.33 -5.63 15.82
C ILE A 315 -16.03 -4.27 15.66
N ASP A 316 -17.31 -4.18 16.04
CA ASP A 316 -18.05 -2.92 16.02
C ASP A 316 -17.36 -1.85 16.88
N ALA A 317 -16.98 -2.21 18.11
CA ALA A 317 -16.27 -1.31 19.01
C ALA A 317 -14.92 -0.85 18.44
N HIS A 318 -14.14 -1.76 17.85
CA HIS A 318 -12.86 -1.45 17.22
C HIS A 318 -13.00 -0.44 16.06
N ILE A 319 -13.97 -0.66 15.17
CA ILE A 319 -14.22 0.23 14.02
C ILE A 319 -14.76 1.57 14.49
N ARG A 320 -15.71 1.57 15.44
CA ARG A 320 -16.25 2.79 16.02
C ARG A 320 -15.17 3.64 16.68
N GLU A 321 -14.32 3.05 17.51
CA GLU A 321 -13.22 3.74 18.18
C GLU A 321 -12.25 4.36 17.15
N ALA A 322 -11.89 3.62 16.11
CA ALA A 322 -11.03 4.09 15.03
C ALA A 322 -11.62 5.33 14.32
N VAL A 323 -12.91 5.27 13.96
CA VAL A 323 -13.63 6.36 13.30
C VAL A 323 -13.77 7.57 14.23
N GLU A 324 -14.30 7.39 15.44
CA GLU A 324 -14.52 8.48 16.41
C GLU A 324 -13.21 9.20 16.78
N THR A 325 -12.08 8.47 16.76
CA THR A 325 -10.78 9.03 17.16
C THR A 325 -10.09 9.80 16.03
N LEU A 326 -10.13 9.28 14.80
CA LEU A 326 -9.36 9.84 13.68
C LEU A 326 -10.17 10.75 12.77
N ALA A 327 -11.48 10.54 12.65
CA ALA A 327 -12.30 11.31 11.73
C ALA A 327 -12.30 12.81 12.09
N LEU A 328 -12.39 13.62 11.04
CA LEU A 328 -12.64 15.06 11.11
C LEU A 328 -13.77 15.38 10.13
N PRO A 329 -14.63 16.36 10.45
CA PRO A 329 -15.61 16.87 9.48
C PRO A 329 -14.97 17.32 8.18
N GLU A 330 -13.74 17.82 8.23
CA GLU A 330 -12.96 18.24 7.06
C GLU A 330 -12.45 17.07 6.22
N GLY A 331 -12.37 15.84 6.75
CA GLY A 331 -11.85 14.66 6.04
C GLY A 331 -10.58 14.10 6.66
N GLY A 332 -9.73 13.46 5.85
CA GLY A 332 -8.47 12.87 6.29
C GLY A 332 -8.55 11.45 6.85
N LEU A 333 -9.70 10.77 6.73
CA LEU A 333 -9.83 9.36 7.09
C LEU A 333 -10.43 8.55 5.93
N ARG A 334 -9.81 7.40 5.67
CA ARG A 334 -10.34 6.24 4.97
C ARG A 334 -10.07 5.04 5.88
N VAL A 335 -10.94 4.03 5.86
CA VAL A 335 -10.75 2.82 6.68
C VAL A 335 -10.72 1.58 5.77
N SER A 336 -9.82 0.64 6.04
CA SER A 336 -9.77 -0.62 5.32
C SER A 336 -9.71 -1.81 6.26
N ALA A 337 -10.38 -2.89 5.86
CA ALA A 337 -10.26 -4.20 6.47
C ALA A 337 -9.73 -5.19 5.42
N GLU A 338 -8.54 -5.75 5.62
CA GLU A 338 -8.10 -6.93 4.89
C GLU A 338 -8.58 -8.20 5.63
N VAL A 339 -9.29 -9.06 4.92
CA VAL A 339 -9.98 -10.21 5.48
C VAL A 339 -9.33 -11.50 4.96
N ALA A 340 -8.63 -12.16 5.87
CA ALA A 340 -7.98 -13.45 5.66
C ALA A 340 -8.97 -14.64 5.81
N PRO A 341 -8.62 -15.84 5.30
CA PRO A 341 -9.53 -16.98 5.28
C PRO A 341 -9.92 -17.50 6.67
N ASP A 342 -9.14 -17.20 7.70
CA ASP A 342 -9.41 -17.57 9.09
C ASP A 342 -10.51 -16.70 9.73
N VAL A 343 -10.88 -15.56 9.14
CA VAL A 343 -11.98 -14.71 9.63
C VAL A 343 -13.34 -15.40 9.42
N PRO A 344 -14.16 -15.59 10.48
CA PRO A 344 -15.51 -16.14 10.38
C PRO A 344 -16.48 -15.22 9.64
N LEU A 345 -17.50 -15.79 8.97
CA LEU A 345 -18.48 -15.03 8.18
C LEU A 345 -19.24 -14.00 9.03
N GLU A 346 -19.57 -14.33 10.27
CA GLU A 346 -20.22 -13.43 11.23
C GLU A 346 -19.37 -12.20 11.55
N ASN A 347 -18.04 -12.35 11.54
CA ASN A 347 -17.11 -11.26 11.75
C ASN A 347 -16.93 -10.41 10.49
N ILE A 348 -17.00 -11.03 9.30
CA ILE A 348 -17.04 -10.29 8.03
C ILE A 348 -18.32 -9.45 7.94
N GLU A 349 -19.47 -10.01 8.31
CA GLU A 349 -20.74 -9.27 8.39
C GLU A 349 -20.63 -8.10 9.37
N ALA A 350 -20.06 -8.33 10.56
CA ALA A 350 -19.88 -7.28 11.57
C ALA A 350 -19.01 -6.12 11.07
N ILE A 351 -17.94 -6.40 10.32
CA ILE A 351 -17.12 -5.37 9.66
C ILE A 351 -17.98 -4.56 8.69
N CYS A 352 -18.79 -5.23 7.87
CA CYS A 352 -19.61 -4.58 6.87
C CYS A 352 -20.68 -3.67 7.49
N VAL A 353 -21.43 -4.19 8.46
CA VAL A 353 -22.45 -3.43 9.20
C VAL A 353 -21.83 -2.22 9.91
N ALA A 354 -20.65 -2.37 10.51
CA ALA A 354 -19.96 -1.26 11.17
C ALA A 354 -19.48 -0.20 10.16
N PHE A 355 -19.00 -0.61 8.99
CA PHE A 355 -18.66 0.33 7.91
C PHE A 355 -19.87 1.11 7.43
N GLU A 356 -20.99 0.45 7.16
CA GLU A 356 -22.23 1.13 6.76
C GLU A 356 -22.65 2.16 7.84
N ARG A 357 -22.67 1.74 9.10
CA ARG A 357 -23.10 2.59 10.23
C ARG A 357 -22.19 3.78 10.53
N TYR A 358 -20.87 3.60 10.47
CA TYR A 358 -19.91 4.62 10.97
C TYR A 358 -19.20 5.38 9.87
N CYS A 359 -19.21 4.87 8.63
CA CYS A 359 -18.49 5.47 7.51
C CYS A 359 -19.41 6.05 6.43
N LEU A 360 -20.59 5.46 6.22
CA LEU A 360 -21.47 5.75 5.08
C LEU A 360 -22.78 6.43 5.47
N ASP A 361 -23.27 6.22 6.70
CA ASP A 361 -24.36 6.97 7.34
C ASP A 361 -23.89 8.35 7.83
#